data_AF-A0A1A9I183-F1
#
_entry.id   AF-A0A1A9I183-F1
#
_cell.length_a   1.000
_cell.length_b   1.000
_cell.length_c   1.000
_cell.angle_alpha   90.00
_cell.angle_beta   90.00
_cell.angle_gamma   90.00
#
_symmetry.space_group_name_H-M   'P 1'
#
loop_
_entity.id
_entity.type
_entity.pdbx_description
1 polymer ?
#
loop_
_entity_poly.entity_id
_entity_poly.type
_entity_poly.pdbx_seq_one_letter_code
_entity_poly.pdbx_strand_id
1 'polypeptide(L)'
;MGYYGANWPDEKLAEILIGSTNTPGVGVNSLRPALYESFLAQWGLTNRLSTFKYYQQLGAKDNVVFLNGPSDAHKDKTKYCATHESETFANLYEPIWNQDGSVNANNYYAKYVYDVVKTYGPYVKFWEVWNEPDFTNNWYPNDAWVKADPDPCDLVGFYAPIQSYVRMLRITHEIVKKLDPTDLVCLGGIGYEGFLDAVLRNTDNPKGGAVATAYPDKGGALFDCVSFHIYPMYYLGNNKNSDAAAKAITDRKNTFESVLTKYQYANKKDYIITECNIPRKALSGYIGSDEAQRNFMIKAAVSSQKANIRGIYMYQIAETETYDAATDPYQTMGFYQKITSGPYNVVMNSSGISWRTTSRLLKDRLFDKTKTQSMSLPSNIDGGAFYSASEKNYIYVLWAKASGNSESVTSTYTFPASFGIKSTSKIYSWDEKAAQATNKIALTGAPVFIKP
;
A
#
# COMPACT_ATOMS: atom_id res chain seq x y z
N MET A 1 -0.55 -13.74 3.73
CA MET A 1 0.04 -12.82 2.73
C MET A 1 -0.12 -13.43 1.33
N GLY A 2 -1.37 -13.68 0.91
CA GLY A 2 -1.65 -14.66 -0.16
C GLY A 2 -1.46 -16.11 0.29
N TYR A 3 -1.78 -17.07 -0.59
CA TYR A 3 -1.56 -18.50 -0.40
C TYR A 3 -0.71 -19.04 -1.56
N TYR A 4 0.43 -19.67 -1.23
CA TYR A 4 1.41 -20.18 -2.20
C TYR A 4 1.62 -21.70 -2.06
N GLY A 5 0.56 -22.41 -1.65
CA GLY A 5 0.59 -23.85 -1.39
C GLY A 5 0.91 -24.19 0.08
N ALA A 6 0.54 -25.40 0.50
CA ALA A 6 0.66 -25.85 1.88
C ALA A 6 2.09 -25.86 2.43
N ASN A 7 3.09 -25.94 1.55
CA ASN A 7 4.51 -25.92 1.92
C ASN A 7 5.05 -24.50 2.16
N TRP A 8 4.26 -23.45 1.94
CA TRP A 8 4.63 -22.05 2.11
C TRP A 8 3.83 -21.39 3.23
N PRO A 9 4.13 -21.74 4.50
CA PRO A 9 3.54 -21.02 5.63
C PRO A 9 4.03 -19.56 5.63
N ASP A 10 3.27 -18.70 6.29
CA ASP A 10 3.52 -17.27 6.27
C ASP A 10 4.89 -16.88 6.85
N GLU A 11 5.46 -17.65 7.77
CA GLU A 11 6.83 -17.46 8.25
C GLU A 11 7.86 -17.58 7.11
N LYS A 12 7.71 -18.59 6.23
CA LYS A 12 8.61 -18.81 5.10
C LYS A 12 8.46 -17.74 4.02
N LEU A 13 7.22 -17.26 3.82
CA LEU A 13 6.96 -16.11 2.97
C LEU A 13 7.63 -14.85 3.54
N ALA A 14 7.55 -14.62 4.85
CA ALA A 14 8.21 -13.51 5.50
C ALA A 14 9.74 -13.59 5.40
N GLU A 15 10.34 -14.77 5.50
CA GLU A 15 11.79 -14.96 5.32
C GLU A 15 12.27 -14.56 3.91
N ILE A 16 11.55 -14.96 2.85
CA ILE A 16 11.91 -14.55 1.48
C ILE A 16 11.57 -13.08 1.20
N LEU A 17 10.65 -12.48 1.95
CA LEU A 17 10.32 -11.07 1.77
C LEU A 17 11.28 -10.13 2.50
N ILE A 18 11.41 -10.30 3.81
CA ILE A 18 12.20 -9.43 4.69
C ILE A 18 13.68 -9.80 4.64
N GLY A 19 13.95 -11.10 4.60
CA GLY A 19 15.27 -11.67 4.81
C GLY A 19 15.36 -12.35 6.18
N SER A 20 16.27 -13.32 6.27
CA SER A 20 16.65 -14.07 7.46
C SER A 20 18.15 -14.38 7.40
N THR A 21 18.71 -15.03 8.42
CA THR A 21 20.13 -15.43 8.43
C THR A 21 20.53 -16.27 7.21
N ASN A 22 19.60 -17.06 6.67
CA ASN A 22 19.85 -18.00 5.58
C ASN A 22 19.27 -17.55 4.23
N THR A 23 18.53 -16.44 4.20
CA THR A 23 17.83 -15.98 3.00
C THR A 23 17.94 -14.46 2.93
N PRO A 24 18.59 -13.88 1.91
CA PRO A 24 18.75 -12.42 1.84
C PRO A 24 17.43 -11.64 1.80
N GLY A 25 16.36 -12.28 1.33
CA GLY A 25 15.05 -11.67 1.09
C GLY A 25 15.06 -10.64 -0.06
N VAL A 26 13.91 -10.02 -0.30
CA VAL A 26 13.79 -8.85 -1.21
C VAL A 26 13.92 -7.53 -0.44
N GLY A 27 14.09 -7.56 0.88
CA GLY A 27 14.28 -6.39 1.71
C GLY A 27 13.00 -5.59 1.98
N VAL A 28 11.83 -6.23 2.09
CA VAL A 28 10.65 -5.53 2.64
C VAL A 28 10.84 -5.26 4.13
N ASN A 29 10.29 -4.16 4.63
CA ASN A 29 10.42 -3.77 6.04
C ASN A 29 9.09 -3.83 6.81
N SER A 30 7.99 -4.05 6.10
CA SER A 30 6.62 -4.09 6.64
C SER A 30 5.80 -5.08 5.83
N LEU A 31 4.81 -5.70 6.47
CA LEU A 31 3.91 -6.68 5.87
C LEU A 31 2.46 -6.20 5.94
N ARG A 32 1.62 -6.72 5.04
CA ARG A 32 0.17 -6.48 5.01
C ARG A 32 -0.63 -7.81 5.08
N PRO A 33 -0.67 -8.50 6.23
CA PRO A 33 -1.51 -9.67 6.40
C PRO A 33 -3.00 -9.32 6.62
N ALA A 34 -3.86 -10.30 6.33
CA ALA A 34 -5.27 -10.30 6.70
C ALA A 34 -5.44 -10.97 8.06
N LEU A 35 -6.36 -10.47 8.90
CA LEU A 35 -6.83 -11.17 10.09
C LEU A 35 -8.36 -11.33 10.05
N TYR A 36 -8.87 -12.13 9.11
CA TYR A 36 -10.31 -12.38 8.96
C TYR A 36 -10.94 -12.89 10.27
N GLU A 37 -12.11 -12.37 10.64
CA GLU A 37 -12.85 -12.83 11.82
C GLU A 37 -13.24 -14.30 11.72
N SER A 38 -13.69 -14.74 10.54
CA SER A 38 -14.02 -16.15 10.25
C SER A 38 -12.84 -17.10 10.53
N PHE A 39 -11.63 -16.72 10.13
CA PHE A 39 -10.43 -17.49 10.40
C PHE A 39 -10.12 -17.55 11.89
N LEU A 40 -10.21 -16.43 12.60
CA LEU A 40 -9.92 -16.38 14.04
C LEU A 40 -11.00 -17.07 14.87
N ALA A 41 -12.26 -17.06 14.43
CA ALA A 41 -13.34 -17.83 15.05
C ALA A 41 -13.12 -19.34 14.89
N GLN A 42 -12.66 -19.78 13.71
CA GLN A 42 -12.40 -21.19 13.44
C GLN A 42 -11.16 -21.73 14.15
N TRP A 43 -10.05 -20.97 14.12
CA TRP A 43 -8.73 -21.45 14.54
C TRP A 43 -8.25 -20.87 15.88
N GLY A 44 -8.99 -19.89 16.42
CA GLY A 44 -8.68 -19.22 17.68
C GLY A 44 -7.94 -17.89 17.48
N LEU A 45 -8.26 -16.93 18.36
CA LEU A 45 -7.74 -15.57 18.36
C LEU A 45 -6.20 -15.50 18.32
N THR A 46 -5.50 -16.40 19.01
CA THR A 46 -4.04 -16.38 19.15
C THR A 46 -3.31 -17.21 18.08
N ASN A 47 -4.03 -17.81 17.12
CA ASN A 47 -3.45 -18.74 16.15
C ASN A 47 -2.32 -18.12 15.30
N ARG A 48 -2.33 -16.80 15.12
CA ARG A 48 -1.31 -16.08 14.34
C ARG A 48 -0.28 -15.36 15.20
N LEU A 49 -0.38 -15.42 16.52
CA LEU A 49 0.45 -14.60 17.41
C LEU A 49 1.94 -14.96 17.31
N SER A 50 2.28 -16.25 17.19
CA SER A 50 3.67 -16.68 16.95
C SER A 50 4.21 -16.17 15.63
N THR A 51 3.37 -16.14 14.59
CA THR A 51 3.74 -15.64 13.26
C THR A 51 4.05 -14.13 13.30
N PHE A 52 3.23 -13.32 13.98
CA PHE A 52 3.50 -11.88 14.12
C PHE A 52 4.75 -11.59 14.96
N LYS A 53 4.98 -12.37 16.03
CA LYS A 53 6.24 -12.34 16.78
C LYS A 53 7.43 -12.65 15.88
N TYR A 54 7.28 -13.62 15.01
CA TYR A 54 8.33 -13.99 14.06
C TYR A 54 8.60 -12.88 13.04
N TYR A 55 7.58 -12.21 12.51
CA TYR A 55 7.78 -11.04 11.65
C TYR A 55 8.61 -9.96 12.33
N GLN A 56 8.31 -9.65 13.60
CA GLN A 56 9.08 -8.70 14.38
C GLN A 56 10.53 -9.16 14.62
N GLN A 57 10.75 -10.46 14.84
CA GLN A 57 12.11 -11.04 14.96
C GLN A 57 12.92 -10.90 13.67
N LEU A 58 12.28 -10.99 12.49
CA LEU A 58 12.90 -10.70 11.20
C LEU A 58 13.15 -9.19 10.99
N GLY A 59 12.61 -8.34 11.86
CA GLY A 59 12.77 -6.89 11.80
C GLY A 59 11.64 -6.14 11.10
N ALA A 60 10.50 -6.79 10.85
CA ALA A 60 9.31 -6.10 10.35
C ALA A 60 8.83 -5.05 11.36
N LYS A 61 8.51 -3.86 10.87
CA LYS A 61 7.92 -2.77 11.64
C LYS A 61 6.75 -2.20 10.87
N ASP A 62 5.89 -1.48 11.57
CA ASP A 62 4.81 -0.71 10.97
C ASP A 62 3.92 -1.53 10.03
N ASN A 63 3.59 -2.77 10.44
CA ASN A 63 2.73 -3.65 9.64
C ASN A 63 1.32 -3.05 9.50
N VAL A 64 0.70 -3.33 8.35
CA VAL A 64 -0.71 -3.04 8.09
C VAL A 64 -1.50 -4.32 8.32
N VAL A 65 -2.60 -4.25 9.05
CA VAL A 65 -3.56 -5.37 9.14
C VAL A 65 -4.90 -4.87 8.69
N PHE A 66 -5.48 -5.53 7.69
CA PHE A 66 -6.87 -5.27 7.34
C PHE A 66 -7.84 -6.17 8.10
N LEU A 67 -8.92 -5.54 8.56
CA LEU A 67 -9.96 -6.08 9.45
C LEU A 67 -11.24 -6.34 8.64
N ASN A 68 -11.57 -7.60 8.39
CA ASN A 68 -12.69 -7.99 7.51
C ASN A 68 -13.14 -9.45 7.74
N GLY A 69 -14.02 -9.93 6.85
CA GLY A 69 -14.42 -11.34 6.74
C GLY A 69 -15.13 -11.88 7.98
N PRO A 70 -16.37 -11.47 8.26
CA PRO A 70 -17.16 -12.02 9.36
C PRO A 70 -17.29 -13.54 9.23
N SER A 71 -17.37 -14.23 10.37
CA SER A 71 -17.84 -15.61 10.46
C SER A 71 -19.31 -15.69 10.03
N ASP A 72 -19.75 -16.87 9.59
CA ASP A 72 -21.13 -17.05 9.12
C ASP A 72 -22.19 -16.67 10.17
N ALA A 73 -21.87 -16.88 11.46
CA ALA A 73 -22.73 -16.55 12.59
C ALA A 73 -22.82 -15.04 12.87
N HIS A 74 -21.79 -14.28 12.50
CA HIS A 74 -21.71 -12.84 12.74
C HIS A 74 -21.92 -11.99 11.46
N LYS A 75 -22.17 -12.63 10.32
CA LYS A 75 -22.44 -11.95 9.03
C LYS A 75 -23.85 -11.35 8.99
N ASP A 76 -23.97 -10.11 8.53
CA ASP A 76 -25.27 -9.46 8.27
C ASP A 76 -25.99 -10.16 7.12
N LYS A 77 -27.22 -10.61 7.36
CA LYS A 77 -28.07 -11.30 6.38
C LYS A 77 -28.98 -10.35 5.61
N THR A 78 -28.91 -9.06 5.88
CA THR A 78 -29.70 -8.05 5.17
C THR A 78 -29.30 -8.00 3.69
N LYS A 79 -30.31 -7.98 2.82
CA LYS A 79 -30.14 -7.84 1.37
C LYS A 79 -30.40 -6.40 0.96
N TYR A 80 -29.33 -5.61 0.87
CA TYR A 80 -29.38 -4.25 0.32
C TYR A 80 -29.39 -4.25 -1.21
N CYS A 81 -28.97 -5.36 -1.82
CA CYS A 81 -29.11 -5.65 -3.23
C CYS A 81 -29.97 -6.90 -3.42
N ALA A 82 -30.65 -7.04 -4.56
CA ALA A 82 -31.55 -8.18 -4.78
C ALA A 82 -30.81 -9.54 -4.84
N THR A 83 -29.53 -9.53 -5.20
CA THR A 83 -28.77 -10.74 -5.57
C THR A 83 -27.84 -11.25 -4.46
N HIS A 84 -27.45 -10.41 -3.50
CA HIS A 84 -26.50 -10.78 -2.45
C HIS A 84 -26.93 -10.26 -1.09
N GLU A 85 -26.53 -10.99 -0.04
CA GLU A 85 -26.53 -10.47 1.33
C GLU A 85 -25.35 -9.53 1.52
N SER A 86 -25.42 -8.68 2.55
CA SER A 86 -24.25 -7.91 2.97
C SER A 86 -23.06 -8.82 3.27
N GLU A 87 -21.86 -8.41 2.89
CA GLU A 87 -20.62 -9.08 3.33
C GLU A 87 -20.16 -8.61 4.71
N THR A 88 -20.85 -7.64 5.31
CA THR A 88 -20.45 -6.99 6.57
C THR A 88 -20.98 -7.71 7.81
N PHE A 89 -20.72 -7.15 8.99
CA PHE A 89 -21.08 -7.73 10.28
C PHE A 89 -22.53 -7.39 10.65
N ALA A 90 -23.24 -8.36 11.22
CA ALA A 90 -24.49 -8.10 11.92
C ALA A 90 -24.24 -7.23 13.17
N ASN A 91 -25.29 -6.59 13.67
CA ASN A 91 -25.29 -5.83 14.92
C ASN A 91 -24.30 -4.65 14.97
N LEU A 92 -23.89 -4.08 13.83
CA LEU A 92 -22.98 -2.93 13.77
C LEU A 92 -23.49 -1.72 14.58
N TYR A 93 -24.80 -1.57 14.72
CA TYR A 93 -25.44 -0.44 15.40
C TYR A 93 -25.75 -0.68 16.88
N GLU A 94 -25.42 -1.86 17.42
CA GLU A 94 -25.37 -2.04 18.87
C GLU A 94 -24.34 -1.09 19.50
N PRO A 95 -24.50 -0.69 20.77
CA PRO A 95 -23.51 0.12 21.47
C PRO A 95 -22.11 -0.51 21.38
N ILE A 96 -21.06 0.31 21.23
CA ILE A 96 -19.66 -0.18 21.17
C ILE A 96 -19.21 -0.63 22.56
N TRP A 97 -19.58 0.15 23.57
CA TRP A 97 -19.19 -0.04 24.97
C TRP A 97 -20.42 -0.29 25.84
N ASN A 98 -20.26 -1.14 26.84
CA ASN A 98 -21.18 -1.25 27.96
C ASN A 98 -20.99 -0.07 28.92
N GLN A 99 -21.93 0.12 29.85
CA GLN A 99 -21.87 1.19 30.85
C GLN A 99 -20.64 1.11 31.77
N ASP A 100 -20.12 -0.10 31.99
CA ASP A 100 -18.91 -0.35 32.77
C ASP A 100 -17.60 -0.10 31.99
N GLY A 101 -17.70 0.31 30.72
CA GLY A 101 -16.57 0.58 29.85
C GLY A 101 -15.96 -0.66 29.18
N SER A 102 -16.49 -1.86 29.41
CA SER A 102 -16.14 -3.07 28.65
C SER A 102 -16.72 -3.02 27.23
N VAL A 103 -16.11 -3.73 26.28
CA VAL A 103 -16.65 -3.82 24.92
C VAL A 103 -17.95 -4.62 24.92
N ASN A 104 -18.96 -4.15 24.20
CA ASN A 104 -20.24 -4.85 24.08
C ASN A 104 -20.09 -6.06 23.16
N ALA A 105 -20.26 -7.26 23.71
CA ALA A 105 -20.14 -8.51 22.95
C ALA A 105 -21.24 -8.69 21.89
N ASN A 106 -22.37 -7.99 22.01
CA ASN A 106 -23.46 -8.06 21.01
C ASN A 106 -23.13 -7.26 19.74
N ASN A 107 -22.22 -6.28 19.83
CA ASN A 107 -21.66 -5.65 18.64
C ASN A 107 -20.49 -6.52 18.15
N TYR A 108 -20.77 -7.44 17.23
CA TYR A 108 -19.81 -8.47 16.80
C TYR A 108 -18.53 -7.88 16.21
N TYR A 109 -18.64 -6.82 15.40
CA TYR A 109 -17.48 -6.14 14.86
C TYR A 109 -16.65 -5.46 15.96
N ALA A 110 -17.28 -4.76 16.90
CA ALA A 110 -16.57 -4.14 18.02
C ALA A 110 -15.82 -5.16 18.87
N LYS A 111 -16.46 -6.29 19.19
CA LYS A 111 -15.81 -7.37 19.94
C LYS A 111 -14.61 -7.93 19.21
N TYR A 112 -14.77 -8.23 17.92
CA TYR A 112 -13.69 -8.72 17.06
C TYR A 112 -12.51 -7.73 16.98
N VAL A 113 -12.78 -6.46 16.68
CA VAL A 113 -11.73 -5.44 16.58
C VAL A 113 -11.01 -5.25 17.91
N TYR A 114 -11.75 -5.20 19.03
CA TYR A 114 -11.14 -5.09 20.36
C TYR A 114 -10.21 -6.26 20.66
N ASP A 115 -10.65 -7.48 20.40
CA ASP A 115 -9.84 -8.68 20.63
C ASP A 115 -8.57 -8.68 19.77
N VAL A 116 -8.71 -8.37 18.47
CA VAL A 116 -7.58 -8.35 17.52
C VAL A 116 -6.58 -7.25 17.88
N VAL A 117 -7.05 -6.01 18.08
CA VAL A 117 -6.17 -4.88 18.41
C VAL A 117 -5.44 -5.14 19.74
N LYS A 118 -6.15 -5.65 20.75
CA LYS A 118 -5.55 -6.01 22.04
C LYS A 118 -4.51 -7.13 21.92
N THR A 119 -4.71 -8.09 21.04
CA THR A 119 -3.82 -9.26 20.89
C THR A 119 -2.60 -8.97 20.02
N TYR A 120 -2.80 -8.23 18.93
CA TYR A 120 -1.81 -8.03 17.87
C TYR A 120 -1.19 -6.62 17.83
N GLY A 121 -1.73 -5.66 18.60
CA GLY A 121 -1.25 -4.26 18.70
C GLY A 121 0.27 -4.08 18.80
N PRO A 122 1.00 -4.86 19.61
CA PRO A 122 2.47 -4.74 19.67
C PRO A 122 3.23 -4.98 18.35
N TYR A 123 2.55 -5.47 17.30
CA TYR A 123 3.14 -5.86 16.02
C TYR A 123 2.53 -5.14 14.81
N VAL A 124 1.55 -4.26 15.03
CA VAL A 124 0.76 -3.60 13.97
C VAL A 124 0.80 -2.10 14.21
N LYS A 125 0.84 -1.32 13.12
CA LYS A 125 0.76 0.15 13.21
C LYS A 125 -0.46 0.74 12.51
N PHE A 126 -0.86 0.10 11.42
CA PHE A 126 -1.93 0.56 10.56
C PHE A 126 -3.07 -0.46 10.57
N TRP A 127 -4.22 -0.04 11.08
CA TRP A 127 -5.45 -0.83 11.15
C TRP A 127 -6.36 -0.44 10.00
N GLU A 128 -6.33 -1.25 8.95
CA GLU A 128 -7.07 -1.01 7.72
C GLU A 128 -8.50 -1.57 7.83
N VAL A 129 -9.49 -0.70 7.67
CA VAL A 129 -10.91 -1.09 7.81
C VAL A 129 -11.41 -1.58 6.47
N TRP A 130 -11.61 -2.90 6.37
CA TRP A 130 -11.94 -3.63 5.15
C TRP A 130 -10.83 -3.72 4.10
N ASN A 131 -11.03 -4.51 3.04
CA ASN A 131 -10.19 -4.49 1.84
C ASN A 131 -11.07 -4.14 0.63
N GLU A 132 -10.73 -3.07 -0.07
CA GLU A 132 -11.43 -2.52 -1.24
C GLU A 132 -12.96 -2.45 -1.05
N PRO A 133 -13.45 -1.71 -0.03
CA PRO A 133 -14.89 -1.57 0.20
C PRO A 133 -15.62 -0.85 -0.95
N ASP A 134 -14.84 -0.23 -1.85
CA ASP A 134 -15.28 0.50 -3.03
C ASP A 134 -15.05 -0.25 -4.34
N PHE A 135 -14.62 -1.51 -4.28
CA PHE A 135 -14.42 -2.31 -5.49
C PHE A 135 -15.73 -2.43 -6.28
N THR A 136 -15.63 -2.22 -7.59
CA THR A 136 -16.77 -2.29 -8.49
C THR A 136 -16.36 -2.83 -9.85
N ASN A 137 -17.23 -3.63 -10.46
CA ASN A 137 -17.09 -4.08 -11.84
C ASN A 137 -17.62 -3.05 -12.85
N ASN A 138 -18.24 -1.98 -12.36
CA ASN A 138 -18.82 -0.93 -13.18
C ASN A 138 -18.05 0.38 -12.94
N TRP A 139 -17.36 0.87 -13.96
CA TRP A 139 -16.51 2.06 -13.82
C TRP A 139 -17.29 3.39 -13.77
N TYR A 140 -18.52 3.40 -14.29
CA TYR A 140 -19.37 4.60 -14.33
C TYR A 140 -19.85 5.12 -12.94
N PRO A 141 -20.17 4.25 -11.96
CA PRO A 141 -20.57 4.66 -10.61
C PRO A 141 -19.66 5.65 -9.88
N ASN A 142 -18.32 5.60 -10.07
CA ASN A 142 -17.41 6.50 -9.35
C ASN A 142 -17.74 7.99 -9.57
N ASP A 143 -18.03 8.39 -10.80
CA ASP A 143 -18.38 9.78 -11.14
C ASP A 143 -19.74 10.20 -10.56
N ALA A 144 -20.60 9.24 -10.23
CA ALA A 144 -21.87 9.49 -9.55
C ALA A 144 -21.69 9.59 -8.03
N TRP A 145 -20.72 8.87 -7.46
CA TRP A 145 -20.53 8.79 -6.00
C TRP A 145 -20.15 10.13 -5.36
N VAL A 146 -19.52 11.03 -6.12
CA VAL A 146 -19.27 12.42 -5.66
C VAL A 146 -20.56 13.24 -5.44
N LYS A 147 -21.72 12.78 -5.96
CA LYS A 147 -23.03 13.47 -5.84
C LYS A 147 -24.07 12.69 -5.02
N ALA A 148 -24.02 11.36 -5.05
CA ALA A 148 -24.97 10.48 -4.37
C ALA A 148 -24.25 9.30 -3.72
N ASP A 149 -24.82 8.69 -2.68
CA ASP A 149 -24.18 7.56 -2.01
C ASP A 149 -24.02 6.39 -2.98
N PRO A 150 -22.92 5.61 -2.89
CA PRO A 150 -22.79 4.39 -3.66
C PRO A 150 -24.00 3.49 -3.45
N ASP A 151 -24.56 2.97 -4.54
CA ASP A 151 -25.54 1.89 -4.44
C ASP A 151 -24.81 0.66 -3.88
N PRO A 152 -25.33 0.02 -2.81
CA PRO A 152 -24.77 -1.21 -2.28
C PRO A 152 -24.55 -2.29 -3.35
N CYS A 153 -25.37 -2.32 -4.42
CA CYS A 153 -25.22 -3.25 -5.54
C CYS A 153 -23.91 -3.04 -6.33
N ASP A 154 -23.37 -1.83 -6.34
CA ASP A 154 -22.15 -1.49 -7.08
C ASP A 154 -20.87 -1.86 -6.28
N LEU A 155 -20.99 -2.04 -4.97
CA LEU A 155 -19.87 -2.31 -4.05
C LEU A 155 -19.60 -3.82 -3.89
N VAL A 156 -18.98 -4.40 -4.92
CA VAL A 156 -18.72 -5.84 -5.03
C VAL A 156 -17.79 -6.29 -3.90
N GLY A 157 -18.26 -7.26 -3.09
CA GLY A 157 -17.52 -7.76 -1.93
C GLY A 157 -17.75 -6.96 -0.65
N PHE A 158 -18.63 -5.96 -0.66
CA PHE A 158 -19.09 -5.24 0.53
C PHE A 158 -20.62 -5.31 0.67
N TYR A 159 -21.36 -5.00 -0.40
CA TYR A 159 -22.83 -5.10 -0.50
C TYR A 159 -23.60 -4.48 0.67
N ALA A 160 -23.13 -3.35 1.19
CA ALA A 160 -23.79 -2.60 2.25
C ALA A 160 -23.76 -1.09 2.00
N PRO A 161 -24.65 -0.30 2.61
CA PRO A 161 -24.62 1.15 2.50
C PRO A 161 -23.32 1.74 3.04
N ILE A 162 -22.93 2.90 2.51
CA ILE A 162 -21.73 3.63 2.95
C ILE A 162 -21.73 3.92 4.46
N GLN A 163 -22.91 4.10 5.06
CA GLN A 163 -23.06 4.32 6.50
C GLN A 163 -22.56 3.13 7.32
N SER A 164 -22.69 1.89 6.82
CA SER A 164 -22.10 0.70 7.47
C SER A 164 -20.57 0.78 7.46
N TYR A 165 -19.96 1.27 6.38
CA TYR A 165 -18.52 1.50 6.32
C TYR A 165 -18.06 2.58 7.30
N VAL A 166 -18.76 3.73 7.34
CA VAL A 166 -18.48 4.81 8.30
C VAL A 166 -18.68 4.33 9.75
N ARG A 167 -19.65 3.45 9.99
CA ARG A 167 -19.86 2.81 11.30
C ARG A 167 -18.69 1.93 11.70
N MET A 168 -18.17 1.11 10.77
CA MET A 168 -16.97 0.30 11.00
C MET A 168 -15.75 1.18 11.27
N LEU A 169 -15.58 2.31 10.55
CA LEU A 169 -14.52 3.28 10.85
C LEU A 169 -14.64 3.83 12.28
N ARG A 170 -15.84 4.24 12.71
CA ARG A 170 -16.06 4.72 14.09
C ARG A 170 -15.71 3.68 15.13
N ILE A 171 -16.19 2.45 14.96
CA ILE A 171 -15.93 1.34 15.89
C ILE A 171 -14.43 1.11 16.02
N THR A 172 -13.73 0.99 14.89
CA THR A 172 -12.29 0.76 14.87
C THR A 172 -11.54 1.94 15.48
N HIS A 173 -11.92 3.18 15.16
CA HIS A 173 -11.32 4.38 15.74
C HIS A 173 -11.48 4.44 17.26
N GLU A 174 -12.69 4.29 17.80
CA GLU A 174 -12.91 4.33 19.25
C GLU A 174 -12.11 3.24 19.99
N ILE A 175 -12.04 2.03 19.44
CA ILE A 175 -11.31 0.91 20.05
C ILE A 175 -9.80 1.12 19.96
N VAL A 176 -9.27 1.39 18.76
CA VAL A 176 -7.84 1.58 18.54
C VAL A 176 -7.35 2.73 19.40
N LYS A 177 -8.02 3.89 19.39
CA LYS A 177 -7.58 5.05 20.18
C LYS A 177 -7.67 4.84 21.69
N LYS A 178 -8.57 3.96 22.17
CA LYS A 178 -8.63 3.58 23.58
C LYS A 178 -7.50 2.63 23.99
N LEU A 179 -7.07 1.74 23.09
CA LEU A 179 -6.02 0.75 23.37
C LEU A 179 -4.61 1.29 23.11
N ASP A 180 -4.40 1.97 21.99
CA ASP A 180 -3.17 2.68 21.65
C ASP A 180 -3.50 3.93 20.80
N PRO A 181 -3.45 5.13 21.36
CA PRO A 181 -3.76 6.36 20.63
C PRO A 181 -2.75 6.70 19.53
N THR A 182 -1.57 6.05 19.52
CA THR A 182 -0.54 6.30 18.53
C THR A 182 -0.75 5.52 17.23
N ASP A 183 -1.53 4.44 17.27
CA ASP A 183 -1.84 3.61 16.10
C ASP A 183 -2.79 4.31 15.14
N LEU A 184 -2.73 3.94 13.86
CA LEU A 184 -3.42 4.63 12.78
C LEU A 184 -4.57 3.80 12.24
N VAL A 185 -5.78 4.35 12.25
CA VAL A 185 -6.93 3.77 11.57
C VAL A 185 -6.92 4.22 10.12
N CYS A 186 -6.99 3.27 9.20
CA CYS A 186 -6.87 3.50 7.78
C CYS A 186 -8.16 3.13 7.05
N LEU A 187 -8.45 3.83 5.96
CA LEU A 187 -9.41 3.36 4.96
C LEU A 187 -8.98 2.01 4.40
N GLY A 188 -9.88 1.30 3.72
CA GLY A 188 -9.71 -0.10 3.33
C GLY A 188 -8.91 -0.35 2.06
N GLY A 189 -7.93 0.49 1.72
CA GLY A 189 -7.24 0.39 0.44
C GLY A 189 -8.13 0.81 -0.72
N ILE A 190 -8.78 1.97 -0.60
CA ILE A 190 -9.77 2.43 -1.60
C ILE A 190 -9.14 2.76 -2.95
N GLY A 191 -9.87 2.54 -4.05
CA GLY A 191 -9.45 2.90 -5.41
C GLY A 191 -9.99 4.26 -5.88
N TYR A 192 -11.12 4.69 -5.34
CA TYR A 192 -11.97 5.71 -5.96
C TYR A 192 -12.21 6.94 -5.06
N GLU A 193 -11.96 8.13 -5.61
CA GLU A 193 -12.14 9.39 -4.91
C GLU A 193 -13.61 9.72 -4.63
N GLY A 194 -14.54 9.23 -5.45
CA GLY A 194 -15.97 9.38 -5.21
C GLY A 194 -16.43 8.62 -3.97
N PHE A 195 -15.82 7.47 -3.68
CA PHE A 195 -16.08 6.75 -2.44
C PHE A 195 -15.54 7.51 -1.22
N LEU A 196 -14.33 8.09 -1.31
CA LEU A 196 -13.82 8.96 -0.25
C LEU A 196 -14.74 10.16 0.01
N ASP A 197 -15.27 10.79 -1.05
CA ASP A 197 -16.24 11.88 -0.92
C ASP A 197 -17.49 11.42 -0.15
N ALA A 198 -18.02 10.24 -0.49
CA ALA A 198 -19.15 9.64 0.19
C ALA A 198 -18.87 9.35 1.68
N VAL A 199 -17.68 8.84 2.01
CA VAL A 199 -17.25 8.67 3.42
C VAL A 199 -17.24 10.01 4.16
N LEU A 200 -16.69 11.05 3.55
CA LEU A 200 -16.48 12.35 4.20
C LEU A 200 -17.76 13.16 4.38
N ARG A 201 -18.78 12.96 3.54
CA ARG A 201 -20.06 13.69 3.66
C ARG A 201 -21.06 13.03 4.62
N ASN A 202 -20.91 11.73 4.87
CA ASN A 202 -21.81 10.93 5.71
C ASN A 202 -21.29 10.79 7.14
N THR A 203 -22.22 10.72 8.09
CA THR A 203 -22.01 10.13 9.42
C THR A 203 -22.27 8.63 9.39
N ASP A 204 -22.06 7.95 10.52
CA ASP A 204 -22.47 6.55 10.71
C ASP A 204 -23.96 6.39 11.04
N ASN A 205 -24.82 7.38 10.79
CA ASN A 205 -26.26 7.24 11.03
C ASN A 205 -26.92 6.33 9.97
N PRO A 206 -27.58 5.22 10.34
CA PRO A 206 -28.23 4.34 9.36
C PRO A 206 -29.40 5.02 8.62
N LYS A 207 -29.88 6.17 9.09
CA LYS A 207 -30.90 6.99 8.42
C LYS A 207 -30.25 7.97 7.42
N GLY A 208 -29.55 7.42 6.43
CA GLY A 208 -28.98 8.19 5.31
C GLY A 208 -27.81 9.11 5.71
N GLY A 209 -27.05 8.76 6.75
CA GLY A 209 -25.82 9.46 7.14
C GLY A 209 -26.01 10.87 7.70
N ALA A 210 -27.24 11.27 8.03
CA ALA A 210 -27.53 12.58 8.60
C ALA A 210 -26.93 12.76 10.02
N VAL A 211 -26.43 13.95 10.30
CA VAL A 211 -25.93 14.31 11.64
C VAL A 211 -27.06 14.23 12.66
N ALA A 212 -26.81 13.53 13.76
CA ALA A 212 -27.71 13.44 14.92
C ALA A 212 -26.89 13.32 16.20
N THR A 213 -27.51 13.51 17.37
CA THR A 213 -26.80 13.43 18.66
C THR A 213 -26.05 12.10 18.86
N ALA A 214 -26.63 10.98 18.40
CA ALA A 214 -25.97 9.67 18.48
C ALA A 214 -24.88 9.45 17.41
N TYR A 215 -24.90 10.23 16.33
CA TYR A 215 -24.05 10.13 15.15
C TYR A 215 -23.55 11.53 14.74
N PRO A 216 -22.73 12.18 15.60
CA PRO A 216 -22.38 13.58 15.39
C PRO A 216 -21.30 13.76 14.30
N ASP A 217 -20.43 12.77 14.15
CA ASP A 217 -19.20 12.88 13.37
C ASP A 217 -19.34 12.29 11.98
N LYS A 218 -18.80 12.99 10.99
CA LYS A 218 -18.65 12.48 9.62
C LYS A 218 -17.39 11.62 9.49
N GLY A 219 -17.33 10.80 8.45
CA GLY A 219 -16.24 9.84 8.23
C GLY A 219 -14.83 10.43 8.33
N GLY A 220 -14.63 11.70 7.95
CA GLY A 220 -13.34 12.37 8.04
C GLY A 220 -12.75 12.46 9.45
N ALA A 221 -13.57 12.40 10.50
CA ALA A 221 -13.11 12.38 11.89
C ALA A 221 -12.69 10.98 12.38
N LEU A 222 -12.99 9.93 11.62
CA LEU A 222 -13.00 8.54 12.07
C LEU A 222 -11.85 7.68 11.48
N PHE A 223 -10.88 8.30 10.82
CA PHE A 223 -9.66 7.65 10.33
C PHE A 223 -8.48 8.62 10.36
N ASP A 224 -7.26 8.09 10.41
CA ASP A 224 -6.02 8.87 10.44
C ASP A 224 -5.28 8.83 9.11
N CYS A 225 -5.47 7.76 8.33
CA CYS A 225 -4.67 7.47 7.15
C CYS A 225 -5.56 7.12 5.94
N VAL A 226 -5.27 7.73 4.79
CA VAL A 226 -5.82 7.29 3.50
C VAL A 226 -4.95 6.15 3.00
N SER A 227 -5.44 4.93 3.18
CA SER A 227 -4.92 3.76 2.49
C SER A 227 -5.61 3.62 1.15
N PHE A 228 -4.85 3.45 0.07
CA PHE A 228 -5.39 3.34 -1.28
C PHE A 228 -4.65 2.32 -2.13
N HIS A 229 -5.36 1.77 -3.10
CA HIS A 229 -4.79 0.90 -4.13
C HIS A 229 -4.57 1.70 -5.42
N ILE A 230 -3.42 1.49 -6.05
CA ILE A 230 -3.12 2.12 -7.34
C ILE A 230 -2.36 1.13 -8.23
N TYR A 231 -3.03 0.67 -9.27
CA TYR A 231 -2.40 -0.07 -10.37
C TYR A 231 -2.17 0.91 -11.54
N PRO A 232 -0.96 1.45 -11.71
CA PRO A 232 -0.73 2.54 -12.67
C PRO A 232 -1.11 2.21 -14.09
N MET A 233 -1.10 0.92 -14.47
CA MET A 233 -1.43 0.44 -15.81
C MET A 233 -2.76 0.97 -16.37
N TYR A 234 -3.73 1.28 -15.52
CA TYR A 234 -5.03 1.84 -15.91
C TYR A 234 -5.00 3.35 -16.25
N TYR A 235 -3.91 4.06 -15.94
CA TYR A 235 -3.85 5.53 -15.97
C TYR A 235 -2.80 6.11 -16.92
N LEU A 236 -2.15 5.27 -17.73
CA LEU A 236 -0.97 5.69 -18.51
C LEU A 236 -1.31 6.26 -19.89
N GLY A 237 -2.50 5.97 -20.42
CA GLY A 237 -2.88 6.33 -21.79
C GLY A 237 -1.81 5.88 -22.79
N ASN A 238 -1.24 6.84 -23.53
CA ASN A 238 -0.19 6.60 -24.53
C ASN A 238 1.25 6.67 -23.98
N ASN A 239 1.44 6.86 -22.67
CA ASN A 239 2.75 6.94 -22.03
C ASN A 239 3.00 5.69 -21.15
N LYS A 240 3.11 4.52 -21.77
CA LYS A 240 3.27 3.24 -21.07
C LYS A 240 4.74 2.98 -20.71
N ASN A 241 5.27 3.81 -19.82
CA ASN A 241 6.62 3.70 -19.26
C ASN A 241 6.62 3.86 -17.74
N SER A 242 7.72 3.52 -17.09
CA SER A 242 7.89 3.51 -15.64
C SER A 242 7.90 4.91 -15.01
N ASP A 243 8.27 5.96 -15.74
CA ASP A 243 8.15 7.35 -15.28
C ASP A 243 6.68 7.77 -15.15
N ALA A 244 5.87 7.50 -16.17
CA ALA A 244 4.44 7.77 -16.14
C ALA A 244 3.75 6.92 -15.06
N ALA A 245 4.15 5.65 -14.90
CA ALA A 245 3.64 4.79 -13.85
C ALA A 245 3.96 5.32 -12.44
N ALA A 246 5.19 5.78 -12.20
CA ALA A 246 5.57 6.39 -10.93
C ALA A 246 4.84 7.71 -10.67
N LYS A 247 4.61 8.52 -11.72
CA LYS A 247 3.80 9.74 -11.62
C LYS A 247 2.36 9.46 -11.21
N ALA A 248 1.75 8.39 -11.74
CA ALA A 248 0.37 8.01 -11.43
C ALA A 248 0.14 7.78 -9.92
N ILE A 249 1.15 7.32 -9.18
CA ILE A 249 1.11 7.22 -7.72
C ILE A 249 0.85 8.59 -7.09
N THR A 250 1.65 9.59 -7.47
CA THR A 250 1.54 10.94 -6.92
C THR A 250 0.27 11.66 -7.37
N ASP A 251 -0.16 11.42 -8.61
CA ASP A 251 -1.41 11.95 -9.14
C ASP A 251 -2.61 11.40 -8.36
N ARG A 252 -2.63 10.08 -8.09
CA ARG A 252 -3.69 9.44 -7.31
C ARG A 252 -3.76 9.99 -5.88
N LYS A 253 -2.60 10.15 -5.20
CA LYS A 253 -2.56 10.82 -3.88
C LYS A 253 -3.18 12.21 -3.95
N ASN A 254 -2.82 13.01 -4.96
CA ASN A 254 -3.31 14.39 -5.10
C ASN A 254 -4.82 14.45 -5.38
N THR A 255 -5.38 13.46 -6.09
CA THR A 255 -6.84 13.35 -6.25
C THR A 255 -7.53 13.17 -4.88
N PHE A 256 -7.05 12.25 -4.04
CA PHE A 256 -7.60 12.07 -2.69
C PHE A 256 -7.38 13.31 -1.80
N GLU A 257 -6.21 13.95 -1.86
CA GLU A 257 -5.92 15.20 -1.14
C GLU A 257 -6.89 16.32 -1.54
N SER A 258 -7.27 16.39 -2.82
CA SER A 258 -8.25 17.37 -3.31
C SER A 258 -9.63 17.15 -2.67
N VAL A 259 -10.04 15.89 -2.50
CA VAL A 259 -11.28 15.55 -1.78
C VAL A 259 -11.15 15.90 -0.29
N LEU A 260 -10.05 15.53 0.37
CA LEU A 260 -9.84 15.93 1.77
C LEU A 260 -9.86 17.45 1.95
N THR A 261 -9.30 18.20 1.00
CA THR A 261 -9.31 19.67 1.01
C THR A 261 -10.73 20.22 0.95
N LYS A 262 -11.58 19.68 0.07
CA LYS A 262 -13.02 20.03 -0.02
C LYS A 262 -13.72 19.90 1.34
N TYR A 263 -13.34 18.90 2.14
CA TYR A 263 -13.93 18.64 3.47
C TYR A 263 -13.06 19.14 4.65
N GLN A 264 -12.10 20.05 4.41
CA GLN A 264 -11.27 20.68 5.45
C GLN A 264 -10.35 19.71 6.23
N TYR A 265 -9.94 18.62 5.59
CA TYR A 265 -8.97 17.64 6.09
C TYR A 265 -7.61 17.68 5.38
N ALA A 266 -7.35 18.70 4.56
CA ALA A 266 -6.06 18.88 3.89
C ALA A 266 -4.88 18.78 4.86
N ASN A 267 -3.87 17.97 4.52
CA ASN A 267 -2.67 17.70 5.33
C ASN A 267 -2.93 17.17 6.75
N LYS A 268 -4.15 16.70 7.06
CA LYS A 268 -4.49 16.11 8.37
C LYS A 268 -4.42 14.59 8.38
N LYS A 269 -4.12 13.97 7.24
CA LYS A 269 -4.12 12.51 7.05
C LYS A 269 -2.77 12.03 6.57
N ASP A 270 -2.39 10.86 7.06
CA ASP A 270 -1.28 10.09 6.49
C ASP A 270 -1.72 9.37 5.20
N TYR A 271 -0.76 8.90 4.43
CA TYR A 271 -0.99 8.14 3.20
C TYR A 271 -0.16 6.87 3.18
N ILE A 272 -0.79 5.76 2.83
CA ILE A 272 -0.13 4.49 2.51
C ILE A 272 -0.75 3.91 1.23
N ILE A 273 0.05 3.16 0.48
CA ILE A 273 -0.41 2.44 -0.71
C ILE A 273 -0.37 0.96 -0.40
N THR A 274 -1.52 0.34 -0.20
CA THR A 274 -1.58 -1.06 0.27
C THR A 274 -1.59 -2.10 -0.83
N GLU A 275 -1.76 -1.68 -2.09
CA GLU A 275 -1.47 -2.47 -3.29
C GLU A 275 -1.03 -1.58 -4.46
N CYS A 276 0.09 -1.91 -5.08
CA CYS A 276 0.58 -1.26 -6.29
C CYS A 276 1.57 -2.14 -7.05
N ASN A 277 1.44 -2.23 -8.38
CA ASN A 277 2.50 -2.71 -9.26
C ASN A 277 2.19 -2.42 -10.74
N ILE A 278 3.17 -2.70 -11.60
CA ILE A 278 2.99 -2.89 -13.05
C ILE A 278 3.46 -4.30 -13.45
N PRO A 279 2.91 -4.91 -14.52
CA PRO A 279 3.24 -6.28 -14.88
C PRO A 279 4.61 -6.38 -15.57
N ARG A 280 5.25 -7.55 -15.45
CA ARG A 280 6.50 -7.87 -16.16
C ARG A 280 6.27 -8.17 -17.64
N LYS A 281 5.03 -8.51 -18.02
CA LYS A 281 4.61 -8.82 -19.40
C LYS A 281 3.55 -7.82 -19.86
N ALA A 282 3.74 -7.23 -21.05
CA ALA A 282 2.70 -6.44 -21.69
C ALA A 282 1.54 -7.37 -22.09
N LEU A 283 0.37 -7.14 -21.52
CA LEU A 283 -0.85 -7.90 -21.76
C LEU A 283 -2.02 -6.93 -21.92
N SER A 284 -2.99 -7.26 -22.78
CA SER A 284 -4.22 -6.48 -22.98
C SER A 284 -3.98 -5.00 -23.30
N GLY A 285 -2.86 -4.68 -23.95
CA GLY A 285 -2.48 -3.31 -24.28
C GLY A 285 -1.97 -2.48 -23.10
N TYR A 286 -1.82 -3.04 -21.91
CA TYR A 286 -1.20 -2.37 -20.76
C TYR A 286 0.33 -2.31 -20.90
N ILE A 287 0.96 -1.42 -20.12
CA ILE A 287 2.41 -1.43 -19.92
C ILE A 287 2.87 -2.81 -19.47
N GLY A 288 4.06 -3.25 -19.88
CA GLY A 288 4.73 -4.38 -19.24
C GLY A 288 6.03 -4.79 -19.92
N SER A 289 7.09 -4.90 -19.15
CA SER A 289 8.37 -5.51 -19.52
C SER A 289 9.19 -5.72 -18.24
N ASP A 290 10.20 -6.61 -18.28
CA ASP A 290 11.16 -6.75 -17.16
C ASP A 290 11.85 -5.43 -16.84
N GLU A 291 12.25 -4.69 -17.87
CA GLU A 291 12.88 -3.38 -17.73
C GLU A 291 11.95 -2.34 -17.11
N ALA A 292 10.70 -2.22 -17.58
CA ALA A 292 9.75 -1.25 -17.06
C ALA A 292 9.41 -1.55 -15.60
N GLN A 293 9.09 -2.80 -15.26
CA GLN A 293 8.73 -3.21 -13.89
C GLN A 293 9.89 -2.95 -12.92
N ARG A 294 11.11 -3.36 -13.30
CA ARG A 294 12.32 -3.12 -12.50
C ARG A 294 12.61 -1.64 -12.28
N ASN A 295 12.52 -0.81 -13.32
CA ASN A 295 12.72 0.63 -13.18
C ASN A 295 11.63 1.24 -12.30
N PHE A 296 10.38 0.77 -12.44
CA PHE A 296 9.25 1.22 -11.66
C PHE A 296 9.40 0.93 -10.16
N MET A 297 9.96 -0.22 -9.74
CA MET A 297 10.22 -0.51 -8.32
C MET A 297 10.97 0.62 -7.62
N ILE A 298 12.04 1.10 -8.24
CA ILE A 298 12.89 2.17 -7.68
C ILE A 298 12.16 3.52 -7.75
N LYS A 299 11.56 3.84 -8.92
CA LYS A 299 10.87 5.11 -9.14
C LYS A 299 9.64 5.26 -8.25
N ALA A 300 8.92 4.17 -7.97
CA ALA A 300 7.77 4.13 -7.07
C ALA A 300 8.18 4.43 -5.62
N ALA A 301 9.26 3.82 -5.12
CA ALA A 301 9.79 4.11 -3.79
C ALA A 301 10.24 5.58 -3.67
N VAL A 302 10.98 6.10 -4.66
CA VAL A 302 11.43 7.50 -4.69
C VAL A 302 10.25 8.47 -4.75
N SER A 303 9.29 8.21 -5.63
CA SER A 303 8.11 9.08 -5.80
C SER A 303 7.21 9.07 -4.57
N SER A 304 7.07 7.92 -3.90
CA SER A 304 6.33 7.80 -2.64
C SER A 304 6.97 8.64 -1.53
N GLN A 305 8.30 8.57 -1.35
CA GLN A 305 8.99 9.41 -0.37
C GLN A 305 8.88 10.91 -0.72
N LYS A 306 9.04 11.29 -1.99
CA LYS A 306 8.88 12.68 -2.46
C LYS A 306 7.47 13.22 -2.17
N ALA A 307 6.46 12.35 -2.20
CA ALA A 307 5.06 12.68 -1.93
C ALA A 307 4.63 12.48 -0.47
N ASN A 308 5.57 12.20 0.44
CA ASN A 308 5.29 11.92 1.86
C ASN A 308 4.29 10.77 2.07
N ILE A 309 4.40 9.72 1.27
CA ILE A 309 3.65 8.46 1.44
C ILE A 309 4.49 7.55 2.34
N ARG A 310 3.90 7.08 3.44
CA ARG A 310 4.61 6.41 4.53
C ARG A 310 4.98 4.97 4.24
N GLY A 311 4.23 4.31 3.37
CA GLY A 311 4.44 2.92 2.99
C GLY A 311 3.83 2.61 1.64
N ILE A 312 4.48 1.73 0.88
CA ILE A 312 3.99 1.18 -0.37
C ILE A 312 4.18 -0.34 -0.35
N TYR A 313 3.11 -1.06 -0.66
CA TYR A 313 3.06 -2.51 -0.65
C TYR A 313 2.94 -3.00 -2.10
N MET A 314 4.01 -3.65 -2.57
CA MET A 314 4.08 -4.14 -3.93
C MET A 314 3.27 -5.44 -4.05
N TYR A 315 2.23 -5.42 -4.88
CA TYR A 315 1.50 -6.63 -5.26
C TYR A 315 2.31 -7.33 -6.35
N GLN A 316 2.92 -8.51 -6.16
CA GLN A 316 2.78 -9.42 -5.04
C GLN A 316 4.10 -10.20 -4.80
N ILE A 317 4.07 -11.15 -3.85
CA ILE A 317 5.26 -11.93 -3.46
C ILE A 317 5.84 -12.67 -4.68
N ALA A 318 5.03 -13.48 -5.35
CA ALA A 318 5.44 -14.27 -6.50
C ALA A 318 4.40 -14.21 -7.63
N GLU A 319 4.85 -14.41 -8.85
CA GLU A 319 3.98 -14.56 -10.01
C GLU A 319 3.02 -15.74 -9.80
N THR A 320 1.75 -15.59 -10.16
CA THR A 320 0.78 -16.69 -10.07
C THR A 320 0.78 -17.56 -11.32
N GLU A 321 1.36 -17.06 -12.43
CA GLU A 321 1.59 -17.83 -13.64
C GLU A 321 3.01 -17.59 -14.19
N THR A 322 3.52 -18.54 -14.97
CA THR A 322 4.79 -18.37 -15.70
C THR A 322 4.66 -17.26 -16.73
N TYR A 323 5.78 -16.61 -17.06
CA TYR A 323 5.81 -15.51 -18.04
C TYR A 323 5.13 -15.88 -19.36
N ASP A 324 5.44 -17.05 -19.91
CA ASP A 324 4.90 -17.46 -21.22
C ASP A 324 3.41 -17.77 -21.16
N ALA A 325 2.95 -18.44 -20.10
CA ALA A 325 1.55 -18.83 -19.94
C ALA A 325 0.63 -17.72 -19.40
N ALA A 326 1.19 -16.62 -18.89
CA ALA A 326 0.39 -15.52 -18.35
C ALA A 326 -0.51 -14.87 -19.41
N THR A 327 -1.79 -14.77 -19.10
CA THR A 327 -2.85 -14.14 -19.91
C THR A 327 -3.45 -12.92 -19.23
N ASP A 328 -3.17 -12.73 -17.94
CA ASP A 328 -3.62 -11.60 -17.14
C ASP A 328 -2.41 -10.82 -16.58
N PRO A 329 -2.40 -9.47 -16.62
CA PRO A 329 -1.28 -8.68 -16.13
C PRO A 329 -0.90 -8.95 -14.67
N TYR A 330 -1.89 -9.18 -13.79
CA TYR A 330 -1.66 -9.44 -12.35
C TYR A 330 -0.83 -10.71 -12.10
N GLN A 331 -0.85 -11.65 -13.04
CA GLN A 331 -0.09 -12.90 -12.94
C GLN A 331 1.42 -12.68 -12.98
N THR A 332 1.90 -11.56 -13.54
CA THR A 332 3.34 -11.27 -13.73
C THR A 332 3.85 -10.12 -12.87
N MET A 333 3.21 -9.86 -11.72
CA MET A 333 3.56 -8.77 -10.80
C MET A 333 4.42 -9.23 -9.60
N GLY A 334 5.02 -10.42 -9.66
CA GLY A 334 5.78 -10.99 -8.54
C GLY A 334 7.18 -10.39 -8.36
N PHE A 335 7.64 -10.26 -7.11
CA PHE A 335 9.08 -10.13 -6.82
C PHE A 335 9.85 -11.40 -7.18
N TYR A 336 9.19 -12.55 -7.08
CA TYR A 336 9.68 -13.86 -7.48
C TYR A 336 8.89 -14.37 -8.68
N GLN A 337 9.52 -15.22 -9.50
CA GLN A 337 8.81 -16.05 -10.47
C GLN A 337 7.83 -17.00 -9.77
N LYS A 338 6.95 -17.62 -10.55
CA LYS A 338 5.99 -18.61 -10.04
C LYS A 338 6.69 -19.65 -9.18
N ILE A 339 6.23 -19.78 -7.94
CA ILE A 339 6.76 -20.76 -6.99
C ILE A 339 6.17 -22.13 -7.34
N THR A 340 7.00 -23.02 -7.86
CA THR A 340 6.59 -24.37 -8.31
C THR A 340 7.14 -25.49 -7.43
N SER A 341 7.97 -25.16 -6.44
CA SER A 341 8.65 -26.14 -5.58
C SER A 341 8.68 -25.68 -4.11
N GLY A 342 9.34 -26.48 -3.26
CA GLY A 342 9.40 -26.22 -1.82
C GLY A 342 10.10 -24.91 -1.43
N PRO A 343 10.01 -24.52 -0.15
CA PRO A 343 10.65 -23.33 0.40
C PRO A 343 12.10 -23.17 -0.05
N TYR A 344 12.50 -21.92 -0.32
CA TYR A 344 13.87 -21.51 -0.70
C TYR A 344 14.35 -21.87 -2.11
N ASN A 345 13.58 -22.63 -2.90
CA ASN A 345 13.81 -22.80 -4.33
C ASN A 345 13.08 -21.73 -5.14
N VAL A 346 13.28 -20.47 -4.78
CA VAL A 346 12.62 -19.32 -5.40
C VAL A 346 13.57 -18.59 -6.34
N VAL A 347 13.06 -18.16 -7.49
CA VAL A 347 13.82 -17.38 -8.47
C VAL A 347 13.37 -15.93 -8.39
N MET A 348 14.25 -15.05 -7.95
CA MET A 348 13.96 -13.63 -7.82
C MET A 348 13.94 -12.96 -9.21
N ASN A 349 12.89 -12.21 -9.50
CA ASN A 349 12.81 -11.37 -10.70
C ASN A 349 13.68 -10.11 -10.55
N SER A 350 13.93 -9.42 -11.66
CA SER A 350 14.60 -8.10 -11.63
C SER A 350 13.87 -7.09 -10.76
N SER A 351 12.54 -7.19 -10.63
CA SER A 351 11.74 -6.41 -9.68
C SER A 351 12.15 -6.65 -8.22
N GLY A 352 12.30 -7.90 -7.80
CA GLY A 352 12.78 -8.25 -6.45
C GLY A 352 14.21 -7.77 -6.20
N ILE A 353 15.09 -7.91 -7.19
CA ILE A 353 16.49 -7.44 -7.07
C ILE A 353 16.53 -5.91 -6.94
N SER A 354 15.82 -5.18 -7.79
CA SER A 354 15.78 -3.71 -7.75
C SER A 354 15.13 -3.17 -6.48
N TRP A 355 14.10 -3.84 -5.96
CA TRP A 355 13.51 -3.51 -4.66
C TRP A 355 14.49 -3.74 -3.52
N ARG A 356 15.21 -4.87 -3.51
CA ARG A 356 16.25 -5.17 -2.51
C ARG A 356 17.34 -4.11 -2.49
N THR A 357 17.85 -3.75 -3.67
CA THR A 357 18.85 -2.68 -3.81
C THR A 357 18.34 -1.35 -3.26
N THR A 358 17.10 -0.99 -3.63
CA THR A 358 16.46 0.25 -3.17
C THR A 358 16.31 0.25 -1.66
N SER A 359 15.79 -0.83 -1.08
CA SER A 359 15.62 -0.97 0.35
C SER A 359 16.97 -0.88 1.06
N ARG A 360 17.98 -1.65 0.66
CA ARG A 360 19.31 -1.62 1.30
C ARG A 360 19.93 -0.22 1.29
N LEU A 361 19.80 0.51 0.18
CA LEU A 361 20.42 1.82 0.03
C LEU A 361 19.60 2.93 0.67
N LEU A 362 18.27 2.87 0.62
CA LEU A 362 17.38 3.96 1.08
C LEU A 362 16.68 3.69 2.41
N LYS A 363 16.80 2.49 2.98
CA LYS A 363 16.30 2.18 4.33
C LYS A 363 16.92 3.16 5.33
N ASP A 364 16.07 3.70 6.19
CA ASP A 364 16.40 4.71 7.20
C ASP A 364 16.92 6.05 6.64
N ARG A 365 16.68 6.31 5.34
CA ARG A 365 16.95 7.61 4.72
C ARG A 365 15.66 8.35 4.43
N LEU A 366 15.69 9.67 4.60
CA LEU A 366 14.57 10.55 4.31
C LEU A 366 14.88 11.41 3.09
N PHE A 367 13.87 11.61 2.25
CA PHE A 367 13.95 12.55 1.14
C PHE A 367 14.22 13.99 1.65
N ASP A 368 15.24 14.63 1.07
CA ASP A 368 15.61 16.01 1.37
C ASP A 368 15.27 16.92 0.18
N LYS A 369 14.15 17.63 0.31
CA LYS A 369 13.64 18.55 -0.72
C LYS A 369 14.63 19.68 -1.02
N THR A 370 15.23 20.28 0.00
CA THR A 370 16.15 21.42 -0.16
C THR A 370 17.43 20.97 -0.85
N LYS A 371 18.02 19.84 -0.42
CA LYS A 371 19.19 19.27 -1.07
C LYS A 371 18.88 18.87 -2.51
N THR A 372 17.72 18.29 -2.77
CA THR A 372 17.28 17.95 -4.13
C THR A 372 17.15 19.19 -5.02
N GLN A 373 16.55 20.28 -4.53
CA GLN A 373 16.48 21.54 -5.29
C GLN A 373 17.87 22.09 -5.62
N SER A 374 18.82 22.00 -4.69
CA SER A 374 20.20 22.44 -4.94
C SER A 374 20.96 21.61 -5.99
N MET A 375 20.45 20.44 -6.38
CA MET A 375 20.99 19.67 -7.51
C MET A 375 20.71 20.35 -8.86
N SER A 376 19.72 21.25 -8.95
CA SER A 376 19.36 21.92 -10.20
C SER A 376 19.08 20.94 -11.36
N LEU A 377 18.28 19.89 -11.09
CA LEU A 377 17.99 18.85 -12.08
C LEU A 377 17.30 19.44 -13.32
N PRO A 378 17.81 19.17 -14.54
CA PRO A 378 17.12 19.51 -15.78
C PRO A 378 15.77 18.79 -15.90
N SER A 379 14.84 19.35 -16.68
CA SER A 379 13.46 18.82 -16.80
C SER A 379 13.36 17.40 -17.39
N ASN A 380 14.41 16.91 -18.06
CA ASN A 380 14.53 15.57 -18.62
C ASN A 380 15.24 14.57 -17.69
N ILE A 381 15.59 14.97 -16.46
CA ILE A 381 16.17 14.13 -15.41
C ILE A 381 15.25 14.21 -14.19
N ASP A 382 15.06 13.08 -13.51
CA ASP A 382 14.38 13.05 -12.22
C ASP A 382 15.20 12.26 -11.21
N GLY A 383 14.86 12.42 -9.94
CA GLY A 383 15.63 11.91 -8.83
C GLY A 383 15.38 12.63 -7.52
N GLY A 384 16.29 12.38 -6.57
CA GLY A 384 16.25 13.00 -5.25
C GLY A 384 17.51 12.75 -4.44
N ALA A 385 17.70 13.59 -3.42
CA ALA A 385 18.68 13.42 -2.36
C ALA A 385 18.02 12.79 -1.14
N PHE A 386 18.68 11.79 -0.55
CA PHE A 386 18.18 11.02 0.58
C PHE A 386 19.21 11.01 1.70
N TYR A 387 18.86 11.61 2.84
CA TYR A 387 19.76 11.78 3.97
C TYR A 387 19.55 10.70 5.04
N SER A 388 20.65 10.14 5.54
CA SER A 388 20.64 9.32 6.75
C SER A 388 21.11 10.15 7.95
N ALA A 389 20.26 10.30 8.96
CA ALA A 389 20.65 10.94 10.20
C ALA A 389 21.65 10.10 11.01
N SER A 390 21.56 8.77 10.93
CA SER A 390 22.46 7.83 11.62
C SER A 390 23.84 7.78 10.97
N GLU A 391 23.90 7.65 9.64
CA GLU A 391 25.18 7.59 8.91
C GLU A 391 25.76 8.98 8.58
N LYS A 392 24.97 10.05 8.78
CA LYS A 392 25.33 11.44 8.47
C LYS A 392 25.81 11.64 7.03
N ASN A 393 25.20 10.94 6.08
CA ASN A 393 25.57 11.00 4.66
C ASN A 393 24.34 11.01 3.75
N TYR A 394 24.57 11.36 2.48
CA TYR A 394 23.55 11.34 1.43
C TYR A 394 23.74 10.15 0.48
N ILE A 395 22.62 9.68 -0.04
CA ILE A 395 22.56 8.95 -1.31
C ILE A 395 21.70 9.77 -2.27
N TYR A 396 22.14 9.88 -3.52
CA TYR A 396 21.35 10.49 -4.58
C TYR A 396 20.82 9.40 -5.49
N VAL A 397 19.55 9.49 -5.89
CA VAL A 397 18.97 8.58 -6.90
C VAL A 397 18.64 9.42 -8.12
N LEU A 398 19.09 9.00 -9.30
CA LEU A 398 18.95 9.76 -10.55
C LEU A 398 18.61 8.84 -11.73
N TRP A 399 17.84 9.36 -12.69
CA TRP A 399 17.60 8.73 -13.99
C TRP A 399 17.24 9.77 -15.05
N ALA A 400 17.38 9.41 -16.33
CA ALA A 400 16.81 10.17 -17.44
C ALA A 400 15.34 9.77 -17.63
N LYS A 401 14.44 10.74 -17.79
CA LYS A 401 13.00 10.50 -17.84
C LYS A 401 12.59 9.87 -19.16
N ALA A 402 11.94 8.71 -19.09
CA ALA A 402 11.32 8.06 -20.24
C ALA A 402 10.08 8.82 -20.74
N SER A 403 9.71 8.58 -22.00
CA SER A 403 8.49 9.13 -22.61
C SER A 403 7.90 8.13 -23.61
N GLY A 404 6.61 8.27 -23.93
CA GLY A 404 5.91 7.31 -24.79
C GLY A 404 5.92 5.90 -24.21
N ASN A 405 6.11 4.90 -25.06
CA ASN A 405 6.07 3.48 -24.68
C ASN A 405 7.46 2.82 -24.66
N SER A 406 8.49 3.56 -24.25
CA SER A 406 9.88 3.08 -24.25
C SER A 406 10.62 3.47 -22.97
N GLU A 407 11.47 2.57 -22.48
CA GLU A 407 12.43 2.82 -21.39
C GLU A 407 13.80 3.29 -21.92
N SER A 408 14.01 3.23 -23.24
CA SER A 408 15.26 3.64 -23.88
C SER A 408 15.37 5.16 -23.99
N VAL A 409 16.05 5.75 -23.02
CA VAL A 409 16.39 7.18 -22.97
C VAL A 409 17.80 7.34 -22.41
N THR A 410 18.50 8.39 -22.83
CA THR A 410 19.80 8.76 -22.27
C THR A 410 19.83 10.26 -21.94
N SER A 411 20.60 10.60 -20.92
CA SER A 411 20.93 11.98 -20.59
C SER A 411 22.30 12.04 -19.92
N THR A 412 22.84 13.24 -19.76
CA THR A 412 24.05 13.45 -18.98
C THR A 412 23.79 14.52 -17.94
N TYR A 413 24.17 14.22 -16.70
CA TYR A 413 24.04 15.15 -15.59
C TYR A 413 25.43 15.48 -15.02
N THR A 414 25.63 16.73 -14.64
CA THR A 414 26.83 17.15 -13.93
C THR A 414 26.42 17.73 -12.58
N PHE A 415 26.90 17.12 -11.50
CA PHE A 415 26.68 17.62 -10.16
C PHE A 415 27.32 19.01 -9.98
N PRO A 416 26.65 19.96 -9.30
CA PRO A 416 27.31 21.17 -8.84
C PRO A 416 28.55 20.84 -8.01
N ALA A 417 29.63 21.59 -8.18
CA ALA A 417 30.93 21.32 -7.53
C ALA A 417 30.83 21.21 -6.00
N SER A 418 29.88 21.94 -5.39
CA SER A 418 29.59 21.92 -3.95
C SER A 418 29.12 20.57 -3.41
N PHE A 419 28.74 19.62 -4.28
CA PHE A 419 28.33 18.28 -3.87
C PHE A 419 29.51 17.34 -3.63
N GLY A 420 30.72 17.72 -4.04
CA GLY A 420 31.93 16.96 -3.75
C GLY A 420 31.96 15.54 -4.33
N ILE A 421 31.23 15.29 -5.42
CA ILE A 421 31.27 14.00 -6.14
C ILE A 421 32.64 13.84 -6.78
N LYS A 422 33.40 12.84 -6.34
CA LYS A 422 34.79 12.59 -6.71
C LYS A 422 34.92 11.19 -7.32
N SER A 423 36.10 10.86 -7.84
CA SER A 423 36.41 9.50 -8.34
C SER A 423 36.35 8.41 -7.26
N THR A 424 36.33 8.78 -5.98
CA THR A 424 36.12 7.86 -4.84
C THR A 424 34.65 7.53 -4.60
N SER A 425 33.74 8.36 -5.13
CA SER A 425 32.30 8.16 -5.03
C SER A 425 31.89 6.93 -5.83
N LYS A 426 30.82 6.25 -5.40
CA LYS A 426 30.30 5.04 -6.05
C LYS A 426 28.96 5.31 -6.73
N ILE A 427 28.78 4.73 -7.90
CA ILE A 427 27.48 4.60 -8.57
C ILE A 427 27.07 3.12 -8.52
N TYR A 428 25.90 2.84 -7.97
CA TYR A 428 25.30 1.53 -7.92
C TYR A 428 24.15 1.46 -8.92
N SER A 429 24.13 0.42 -9.75
CA SER A 429 22.97 0.05 -10.56
C SER A 429 21.90 -0.65 -9.73
N TRP A 430 20.73 -0.86 -10.34
CA TRP A 430 19.58 -1.56 -9.76
C TRP A 430 19.91 -2.97 -9.23
N ASP A 431 20.95 -3.63 -9.74
CA ASP A 431 21.44 -4.95 -9.34
C ASP A 431 22.70 -4.89 -8.44
N GLU A 432 22.92 -3.75 -7.80
CA GLU A 432 24.01 -3.49 -6.84
C GLU A 432 25.43 -3.48 -7.42
N LYS A 433 25.60 -3.60 -8.75
CA LYS A 433 26.93 -3.46 -9.35
C LYS A 433 27.42 -2.02 -9.15
N ALA A 434 28.62 -1.91 -8.60
CA ALA A 434 29.24 -0.64 -8.30
C ALA A 434 30.27 -0.27 -9.37
N ALA A 435 30.25 0.98 -9.81
CA ALA A 435 31.33 1.60 -10.57
C ALA A 435 31.82 2.87 -9.85
N GLN A 436 32.94 3.43 -10.30
CA GLN A 436 33.38 4.75 -9.85
C GLN A 436 32.47 5.81 -10.45
N ALA A 437 31.99 6.74 -9.63
CA ALA A 437 31.29 7.92 -10.10
C ALA A 437 32.31 9.02 -10.44
N THR A 438 31.93 9.89 -11.37
CA THR A 438 32.57 11.19 -11.53
C THR A 438 31.51 12.26 -11.30
N ASN A 439 31.91 13.53 -11.23
CA ASN A 439 30.94 14.62 -11.16
C ASN A 439 30.01 14.68 -12.39
N LYS A 440 30.38 14.06 -13.51
CA LYS A 440 29.58 13.89 -14.73
C LYS A 440 29.10 12.45 -14.87
N ILE A 441 27.80 12.24 -14.98
CA ILE A 441 27.18 10.92 -14.96
C ILE A 441 26.33 10.74 -16.23
N ALA A 442 26.53 9.62 -16.91
CA ALA A 442 25.63 9.16 -17.96
C ALA A 442 24.42 8.48 -17.31
N LEU A 443 23.23 8.97 -17.63
CA LEU A 443 21.96 8.47 -17.10
C LEU A 443 21.18 7.78 -18.21
N THR A 444 20.43 6.75 -17.84
CA THR A 444 19.43 6.10 -18.70
C THR A 444 18.06 6.12 -18.02
N GLY A 445 17.06 5.47 -18.62
CA GLY A 445 15.75 5.25 -17.99
C GLY A 445 15.82 4.43 -16.68
N ALA A 446 16.91 3.68 -16.48
CA ALA A 446 17.16 2.90 -15.28
C ALA A 446 17.76 3.77 -14.16
N PRO A 447 17.13 3.84 -12.98
CA PRO A 447 17.68 4.56 -11.85
C PRO A 447 19.01 4.02 -11.35
N VAL A 448 19.87 4.94 -10.96
CA VAL A 448 21.17 4.68 -10.33
C VAL A 448 21.26 5.37 -8.97
N PHE A 449 22.04 4.78 -8.06
CA PHE A 449 22.27 5.32 -6.73
C PHE A 449 23.71 5.83 -6.62
N ILE A 450 23.88 7.08 -6.26
CA ILE A 450 25.19 7.73 -6.14
C ILE A 450 25.48 7.93 -4.66
N LYS A 451 26.57 7.30 -4.19
CA LYS A 451 27.13 7.45 -2.85
C LYS A 451 28.42 8.28 -2.95
N PRO A 452 28.44 9.53 -2.44
CA PRO A 452 29.61 10.41 -2.48
C PRO A 452 30.86 9.83 -1.83
#